data_AF-A0A8J7ZP76-F1
#
_entry.id   AF-A0A8J7ZP76-F1
#
_cell.length_a   1.000
_cell.length_b   1.000
_cell.length_c   1.000
_cell.angle_alpha   90.00
_cell.angle_beta   90.00
_cell.angle_gamma   90.00
#
_symmetry.space_group_name_H-M   'P 1'
#
loop_
_entity.id
_entity.type
_entity.pdbx_description
1 polymer ?
#
loop_
_entity_poly.entity_id
_entity_poly.type
_entity_poly.pdbx_seq_one_letter_code
_entity_poly.pdbx_strand_id
1 'polypeptide(L)'
;MRGNRNERRPRTAGSRRDVLAAAGATLAGTVAGCAALPDGESADDLEFDRLQRTAVYLDGGVDLSVPDDVSTASAPNNADLVVLPGDPDTDAEQAVDWLADERVLALFGAGAEGTWTEWVRSDAYAETFDDGGYGDAEPDPDLLVGAAVGLDVARYDQSWSDGPRDRDVLRALDETLIDIEERRSSDRRQPGLSGKR
;
A
#
# COMPACT_ATOMS: atom_id res chain seq x y z
N MET A 1 4.06 -62.11 -19.22
CA MET A 1 4.49 -61.53 -20.52
C MET A 1 3.56 -60.39 -20.88
N ARG A 2 4.12 -59.26 -21.36
CA ARG A 2 3.51 -57.93 -21.62
C ARG A 2 3.17 -57.15 -20.33
N GLY A 3 3.88 -56.11 -19.88
CA GLY A 3 4.81 -55.19 -20.52
C GLY A 3 4.09 -53.89 -20.86
N ASN A 4 4.12 -52.88 -19.98
CA ASN A 4 3.89 -51.48 -20.35
C ASN A 4 4.69 -50.53 -19.46
N ARG A 5 5.37 -49.64 -20.16
CA ARG A 5 6.52 -48.80 -19.78
C ARG A 5 6.03 -47.36 -19.95
N ASN A 6 5.89 -46.61 -18.85
CA ASN A 6 5.69 -45.16 -18.90
C ASN A 6 6.99 -44.47 -18.45
N GLU A 7 7.83 -44.15 -19.43
CA GLU A 7 9.08 -43.44 -19.26
C GLU A 7 8.82 -41.95 -19.08
N ARG A 8 9.30 -41.45 -17.93
CA ARG A 8 9.45 -40.04 -17.59
C ARG A 8 10.46 -39.39 -18.55
N ARG A 9 10.11 -38.26 -19.16
CA ARG A 9 11.08 -37.22 -19.58
C ARG A 9 11.02 -36.12 -18.51
N PRO A 10 12.12 -35.44 -18.11
CA PRO A 10 13.07 -34.81 -19.03
C PRO A 10 14.54 -34.89 -18.56
N ARG A 11 15.49 -35.00 -19.49
CA ARG A 11 16.88 -34.57 -19.23
C ARG A 11 17.45 -33.92 -20.49
N THR A 12 17.50 -32.60 -20.44
CA THR A 12 18.28 -31.73 -21.31
C THR A 12 19.74 -32.22 -21.29
N ALA A 13 20.21 -32.75 -22.42
CA ALA A 13 21.61 -33.10 -22.60
C ALA A 13 22.33 -31.90 -23.21
N GLY A 14 22.71 -30.93 -22.37
CA GLY A 14 23.57 -29.82 -22.74
C GLY A 14 24.84 -29.87 -21.91
N SER A 15 25.87 -30.58 -22.36
CA SER A 15 27.23 -30.41 -21.86
C SER A 15 28.24 -31.08 -22.79
N ARG A 16 28.94 -30.26 -23.58
CA ARG A 16 30.36 -30.47 -23.93
C ARG A 16 31.04 -29.10 -24.02
N ARG A 17 31.71 -28.75 -22.91
CA ARG A 17 33.08 -28.22 -22.85
C ARG A 17 33.91 -28.54 -24.11
N ASP A 18 34.87 -27.77 -24.61
CA ASP A 18 35.66 -26.62 -24.18
C ASP A 18 36.38 -26.18 -25.47
N VAL A 19 36.50 -24.87 -25.78
CA VAL A 19 37.71 -24.33 -26.43
C VAL A 19 37.89 -22.88 -25.98
N LEU A 20 38.87 -22.69 -25.09
CA LEU A 20 39.52 -21.42 -24.81
C LEU A 20 40.26 -20.93 -26.06
N ALA A 21 40.04 -19.68 -26.44
CA ALA A 21 41.00 -18.91 -27.24
C ALA A 21 41.11 -17.50 -26.68
N ALA A 22 42.30 -17.21 -26.18
CA ALA A 22 42.70 -16.00 -25.50
C ALA A 22 42.99 -14.84 -26.47
N ALA A 23 42.62 -13.63 -26.06
CA ALA A 23 43.26 -12.34 -26.36
C ALA A 23 42.50 -11.31 -25.50
N GLY A 24 43.07 -10.53 -24.59
CA GLY A 24 44.36 -9.86 -24.60
C GLY A 24 44.08 -8.35 -24.68
N ALA A 25 44.01 -7.67 -23.53
CA ALA A 25 44.32 -6.24 -23.35
C ALA A 25 44.20 -5.87 -21.86
N THR A 26 45.33 -5.56 -21.23
CA THR A 26 45.42 -4.92 -19.93
C THR A 26 45.00 -3.46 -20.03
N LEU A 27 43.88 -3.09 -19.41
CA LEU A 27 43.64 -1.70 -19.01
C LEU A 27 43.73 -1.63 -17.50
N ALA A 28 44.78 -0.95 -17.03
CA ALA A 28 44.94 -0.56 -15.66
C ALA A 28 43.84 0.46 -15.31
N GLY A 29 42.95 0.05 -14.41
CA GLY A 29 41.97 0.93 -13.76
C GLY A 29 41.74 0.39 -12.37
N THR A 30 42.49 0.88 -11.38
CA THR A 30 42.19 0.62 -9.97
C THR A 30 41.03 1.50 -9.56
N VAL A 31 39.80 1.05 -9.84
CA VAL A 31 38.64 1.49 -9.07
C VAL A 31 38.52 0.50 -7.92
N ALA A 32 39.10 0.85 -6.77
CA ALA A 32 38.68 0.27 -5.50
C ALA A 32 37.30 0.84 -5.17
N GLY A 33 36.30 0.45 -5.97
CA GLY A 33 34.90 0.59 -5.61
C GLY A 33 34.55 -0.73 -4.96
N CYS A 34 34.58 -0.76 -3.62
CA CYS A 34 33.86 -1.79 -2.89
C CYS A 34 32.44 -1.84 -3.49
N ALA A 35 32.09 -2.96 -4.12
CA ALA A 35 30.71 -3.37 -4.19
C ALA A 35 30.30 -3.65 -2.74
N ALA A 36 30.00 -2.59 -1.99
CA ALA A 36 29.10 -2.69 -0.87
C ALA A 36 27.81 -3.21 -1.49
N LEU A 37 27.56 -4.50 -1.32
CA LEU A 37 26.20 -5.01 -1.38
C LEU A 37 25.37 -4.05 -0.51
N PRO A 38 24.26 -3.47 -0.99
CA PRO A 38 23.36 -2.80 -0.08
C PRO A 38 22.90 -3.86 0.93
N ASP A 39 23.52 -3.84 2.10
CA ASP A 39 22.94 -4.37 3.32
C ASP A 39 21.51 -3.85 3.36
N GLY A 40 20.56 -4.78 3.52
CA GLY A 40 19.14 -4.51 3.34
C GLY A 40 18.77 -3.19 3.97
N GLU A 41 18.34 -2.24 3.12
CA GLU A 41 17.91 -0.90 3.51
C GLU A 41 16.98 -1.05 4.71
N SER A 42 17.48 -0.63 5.87
CA SER A 42 16.69 -0.60 7.09
C SER A 42 15.60 0.46 6.91
N ALA A 43 14.51 0.39 7.67
CA ALA A 43 13.42 1.35 7.54
C ALA A 43 13.90 2.81 7.77
N ASP A 44 15.07 2.97 8.41
CA ASP A 44 15.80 4.21 8.66
C ASP A 44 16.39 4.91 7.41
N ASP A 45 16.58 4.22 6.28
CA ASP A 45 17.08 4.82 5.03
C ASP A 45 15.95 5.22 4.06
N LEU A 46 14.70 5.21 4.52
CA LEU A 46 13.52 5.48 3.69
C LEU A 46 13.14 6.96 3.74
N GLU A 47 13.40 7.67 2.66
CA GLU A 47 12.81 8.98 2.42
C GLU A 47 11.36 8.78 1.94
N PHE A 48 10.39 9.29 2.72
CA PHE A 48 8.98 9.36 2.34
C PHE A 48 8.61 10.83 2.14
N ASP A 49 8.04 11.17 0.99
CA ASP A 49 7.78 12.57 0.63
C ASP A 49 6.63 13.15 1.45
N ARG A 50 5.56 12.38 1.62
CA ARG A 50 4.32 12.85 2.24
C ARG A 50 4.12 12.32 3.65
N LEU A 51 4.47 11.07 3.91
CA LEU A 51 4.28 10.41 5.21
C LEU A 51 5.07 11.12 6.32
N GLN A 52 6.29 11.60 6.03
CA GLN A 52 7.10 12.37 7.00
C GLN A 52 6.46 13.71 7.43
N ARG A 53 5.53 14.24 6.64
CA ARG A 53 4.84 15.52 6.89
C ARG A 53 3.39 15.35 7.35
N THR A 54 2.97 14.11 7.54
CA THR A 54 1.59 13.73 7.85
C THR A 54 1.57 13.23 9.28
N ALA A 55 0.67 13.76 10.13
CA ALA A 55 0.51 13.21 11.47
C ALA A 55 -0.19 11.85 11.38
N VAL A 56 0.51 10.77 11.76
CA VAL A 56 0.00 9.39 11.66
C VAL A 56 -0.45 8.88 13.03
N TYR A 57 -1.70 8.48 13.15
CA TYR A 57 -2.16 7.66 14.27
C TYR A 57 -2.08 6.19 13.87
N LEU A 58 -1.43 5.36 14.70
CA LEU A 58 -1.38 3.92 14.54
C LEU A 58 -2.15 3.29 15.70
N ASP A 59 -3.20 2.53 15.37
CA ASP A 59 -3.93 1.79 16.38
C ASP A 59 -3.08 0.66 16.99
N GLY A 60 -3.31 0.36 18.28
CA GLY A 60 -2.56 -0.67 18.99
C GLY A 60 -2.76 -2.10 18.47
N GLY A 61 -3.82 -2.34 17.67
CA GLY A 61 -4.03 -3.60 16.96
C GLY A 61 -3.24 -3.75 15.66
N VAL A 62 -2.52 -2.72 15.22
CA VAL A 62 -1.72 -2.74 13.99
C VAL A 62 -0.25 -3.08 14.30
N ASP A 63 0.24 -4.17 13.71
CA ASP A 63 1.65 -4.54 13.77
C ASP A 63 2.38 -3.91 12.56
N LEU A 64 2.74 -2.63 12.70
CA LEU A 64 3.50 -1.88 11.70
C LEU A 64 4.61 -1.07 12.37
N SER A 65 5.86 -1.30 11.99
CA SER A 65 6.99 -0.54 12.49
C SER A 65 7.13 0.78 11.74
N VAL A 66 6.82 1.88 12.41
CA VAL A 66 6.93 3.23 11.85
C VAL A 66 8.31 3.83 12.17
N PRO A 67 9.07 4.34 11.18
CA PRO A 67 10.35 5.00 11.42
C PRO A 67 10.24 6.26 12.28
N ASP A 68 11.30 6.60 13.02
CA ASP A 68 11.33 7.75 13.93
C ASP A 68 11.10 9.11 13.24
N ASP A 69 11.40 9.22 11.94
CA ASP A 69 11.21 10.42 11.14
C ASP A 69 9.74 10.66 10.71
N VAL A 70 8.85 9.70 10.93
CA VAL A 70 7.41 9.86 10.68
C VAL A 70 6.74 10.38 11.95
N SER A 71 6.07 11.53 11.83
CA SER A 71 5.38 12.15 12.95
C SER A 71 4.17 11.32 13.39
N THR A 72 4.19 10.80 14.61
CA THR A 72 3.07 10.05 15.18
C THR A 72 2.17 10.94 16.06
N ALA A 73 0.86 10.71 15.96
CA ALA A 73 -0.16 11.38 16.77
C ALA A 73 -0.65 10.44 17.88
N SER A 74 -0.89 10.98 19.08
CA SER A 74 -1.35 10.18 20.23
C SER A 74 -2.85 9.85 20.22
N ALA A 75 -3.63 10.42 19.29
CA ALA A 75 -5.06 10.18 19.16
C ALA A 75 -5.52 10.39 17.70
N PRO A 76 -6.57 9.68 17.23
CA PRO A 76 -7.04 9.76 15.84
C PRO A 76 -7.40 11.18 15.39
N ASN A 77 -8.06 11.96 16.27
CA ASN A 77 -8.50 13.33 15.95
C ASN A 77 -7.33 14.32 15.74
N ASN A 78 -6.12 13.97 16.17
CA ASN A 78 -4.91 14.78 15.96
C ASN A 78 -4.09 14.30 14.76
N ALA A 79 -4.57 13.30 14.03
CA ALA A 79 -3.90 12.72 12.89
C ALA A 79 -4.56 13.15 11.58
N ASP A 80 -3.73 13.22 10.54
CA ASP A 80 -4.16 13.39 9.15
C ASP A 80 -4.33 12.01 8.47
N LEU A 81 -3.59 10.99 8.94
CA LEU A 81 -3.71 9.58 8.55
C LEU A 81 -4.00 8.73 9.79
N VAL A 82 -5.09 7.97 9.77
CA VAL A 82 -5.49 7.03 10.83
C VAL A 82 -5.35 5.62 10.28
N VAL A 83 -4.42 4.84 10.84
CA VAL A 83 -4.17 3.45 10.48
C VAL A 83 -4.80 2.54 11.54
N LEU A 84 -5.70 1.67 11.10
CA LEU A 84 -6.51 0.77 11.91
C LEU A 84 -6.28 -0.67 11.47
N PRO A 85 -6.48 -1.67 12.36
CA PRO A 85 -6.52 -3.06 11.93
C PRO A 85 -7.70 -3.28 10.96
N GLY A 86 -7.65 -4.37 10.19
CA GLY A 86 -8.70 -4.70 9.22
C GLY A 86 -10.10 -4.90 9.82
N ASP A 87 -10.18 -5.27 11.10
CA ASP A 87 -11.43 -5.41 11.88
C ASP A 87 -11.32 -4.58 13.18
N PRO A 88 -11.43 -3.24 13.11
CA PRO A 88 -11.29 -2.37 14.26
C PRO A 88 -12.59 -2.28 15.07
N ASP A 89 -12.49 -1.96 16.37
CA ASP A 89 -13.66 -1.62 17.20
C ASP A 89 -14.31 -0.25 16.83
N THR A 90 -13.85 0.41 15.76
CA THR A 90 -14.37 1.71 15.31
C THR A 90 -15.65 1.52 14.52
N ASP A 91 -16.75 2.09 15.02
CA ASP A 91 -18.03 2.08 14.32
C ASP A 91 -18.07 3.05 13.13
N ALA A 92 -19.02 2.81 12.21
CA ALA A 92 -19.20 3.57 10.97
C ALA A 92 -19.38 5.08 11.19
N GLU A 93 -20.12 5.49 12.23
CA GLU A 93 -20.34 6.91 12.54
C GLU A 93 -19.01 7.63 12.79
N GLN A 94 -18.10 7.01 13.56
CA GLN A 94 -16.82 7.61 13.90
C GLN A 94 -15.87 7.63 12.68
N ALA A 95 -15.88 6.58 11.87
CA ALA A 95 -15.09 6.53 10.63
C ALA A 95 -15.55 7.59 9.61
N VAL A 96 -16.86 7.75 9.45
CA VAL A 96 -17.45 8.77 8.55
C VAL A 96 -17.12 10.18 9.04
N ASP A 97 -17.19 10.45 10.34
CA ASP A 97 -16.77 11.73 10.93
C ASP A 97 -15.30 12.06 10.60
N TRP A 98 -14.40 11.08 10.73
CA TRP A 98 -13.00 11.26 10.35
C TRP A 98 -12.82 11.55 8.85
N LEU A 99 -13.52 10.84 7.98
CA LEU A 99 -13.49 11.10 6.54
C LEU A 99 -14.04 12.50 6.21
N ALA A 100 -15.11 12.92 6.86
CA ALA A 100 -15.73 14.23 6.66
C ALA A 100 -14.81 15.38 7.08
N ASP A 101 -14.00 15.18 8.11
CA ASP A 101 -12.92 16.07 8.52
C ASP A 101 -11.65 15.97 7.64
N GLU A 102 -11.77 15.41 6.43
CA GLU A 102 -10.68 15.21 5.47
C GLU A 102 -9.52 14.30 5.96
N ARG A 103 -9.70 13.50 7.02
CA ARG A 103 -8.68 12.49 7.41
C ARG A 103 -8.65 11.35 6.41
N VAL A 104 -7.48 10.74 6.28
CA VAL A 104 -7.28 9.52 5.50
C VAL A 104 -7.38 8.33 6.43
N LEU A 105 -8.19 7.34 6.08
CA LEU A 105 -8.35 6.10 6.84
C LEU A 105 -7.63 4.96 6.09
N ALA A 106 -6.82 4.20 6.82
CA ALA A 106 -6.19 2.99 6.30
C ALA A 106 -6.58 1.79 7.16
N LEU A 107 -7.24 0.80 6.56
CA LEU A 107 -7.53 -0.50 7.16
C LEU A 107 -6.44 -1.48 6.73
N PHE A 108 -5.73 -2.06 7.70
CA PHE A 108 -4.59 -2.92 7.46
C PHE A 108 -4.80 -4.34 8.00
N GLY A 109 -4.65 -5.32 7.12
CA GLY A 109 -4.82 -6.73 7.40
C GLY A 109 -6.23 -7.25 7.11
N ALA A 110 -6.44 -8.53 7.43
CA ALA A 110 -7.66 -9.25 7.08
C ALA A 110 -8.92 -8.59 7.68
N GLY A 111 -9.98 -8.55 6.88
CA GLY A 111 -11.27 -7.97 7.27
C GLY A 111 -11.48 -6.54 6.80
N ALA A 112 -10.44 -5.91 6.23
CA ALA A 112 -10.50 -4.55 5.73
C ALA A 112 -11.66 -4.35 4.74
N GLU A 113 -11.93 -5.31 3.85
CA GLU A 113 -13.05 -5.22 2.91
C GLU A 113 -14.40 -5.21 3.64
N GLY A 114 -14.54 -6.11 4.61
CA GLY A 114 -15.76 -6.29 5.38
C GLY A 114 -16.09 -5.02 6.16
N THR A 115 -15.12 -4.52 6.93
CA THR A 115 -15.27 -3.28 7.70
C THR A 115 -15.57 -2.09 6.79
N TRP A 116 -14.84 -1.91 5.69
CA TRP A 116 -15.10 -0.81 4.75
C TRP A 116 -16.51 -0.89 4.17
N THR A 117 -16.93 -2.08 3.76
CA THR A 117 -18.27 -2.33 3.23
C THR A 117 -19.36 -2.02 4.25
N GLU A 118 -19.15 -2.38 5.53
CA GLU A 118 -20.07 -2.04 6.61
C GLU A 118 -20.18 -0.52 6.79
N TRP A 119 -19.05 0.20 6.77
CA TRP A 119 -19.04 1.66 6.90
C TRP A 119 -19.74 2.36 5.73
N VAL A 120 -19.43 1.98 4.48
CA VAL A 120 -20.03 2.58 3.29
C VAL A 120 -21.54 2.28 3.19
N ARG A 121 -22.00 1.14 3.74
CA ARG A 121 -23.44 0.79 3.79
C ARG A 121 -24.20 1.43 4.95
N SER A 122 -23.52 2.18 5.82
CA SER A 122 -24.16 2.83 6.96
C SER A 122 -25.01 4.04 6.55
N ASP A 123 -26.03 4.35 7.36
CA ASP A 123 -26.81 5.57 7.19
C ASP A 123 -25.94 6.82 7.31
N ALA A 124 -24.97 6.83 8.24
CA ALA A 124 -24.04 7.94 8.43
C ALA A 124 -23.25 8.28 7.16
N TYR A 125 -22.79 7.26 6.42
CA TYR A 125 -22.10 7.45 5.15
C TYR A 125 -23.02 8.05 4.10
N ALA A 126 -24.23 7.48 3.94
CA ALA A 126 -25.22 7.94 2.96
C ALA A 126 -25.74 9.36 3.23
N GLU A 127 -25.72 9.81 4.48
CA GLU A 127 -26.08 11.18 4.86
C GLU A 127 -24.96 12.20 4.61
N THR A 128 -23.70 11.73 4.53
CA THR A 128 -22.51 12.60 4.48
C THR A 128 -21.93 12.71 3.06
N PHE A 129 -21.92 11.62 2.30
CA PHE A 129 -21.30 11.53 0.98
C PHE A 129 -22.33 11.22 -0.12
N ASP A 130 -22.08 11.70 -1.34
CA ASP A 130 -22.95 11.49 -2.52
C ASP A 130 -22.62 10.16 -3.26
N ASP A 131 -21.59 9.44 -2.81
CA ASP A 131 -21.04 8.29 -3.52
C ASP A 131 -21.90 7.03 -3.37
N GLY A 132 -22.39 6.50 -4.49
CA GLY A 132 -23.11 5.21 -4.58
C GLY A 132 -22.21 4.01 -4.90
N GLY A 133 -20.89 4.21 -4.87
CA GLY A 133 -19.85 3.28 -5.31
C GLY A 133 -19.51 2.20 -4.29
N TYR A 134 -20.43 1.26 -4.08
CA TYR A 134 -20.10 -0.01 -3.43
C TYR A 134 -19.21 -0.83 -4.37
N GLY A 135 -17.93 -0.95 -4.01
CA GLY A 135 -17.03 -1.96 -4.57
C GLY A 135 -16.76 -2.99 -3.49
N ASP A 136 -17.01 -4.27 -3.79
CA ASP A 136 -16.51 -5.39 -3.01
C ASP A 136 -15.23 -5.88 -3.73
N ALA A 137 -14.05 -5.68 -3.14
CA ALA A 137 -12.81 -6.23 -3.68
C ALA A 137 -12.68 -7.71 -3.29
N GLU A 138 -12.52 -8.58 -4.29
CA GLU A 138 -12.20 -10.00 -4.09
C GLU A 138 -10.91 -10.34 -4.84
N PRO A 139 -9.85 -10.81 -4.14
CA PRO A 139 -9.78 -11.10 -2.69
C PRO A 139 -9.72 -9.84 -1.80
N ASP A 140 -9.97 -10.02 -0.49
CA ASP A 140 -9.78 -9.01 0.57
C ASP A 140 -8.36 -8.42 0.47
N PRO A 141 -8.22 -7.08 0.38
CA PRO A 141 -6.92 -6.45 0.24
C PRO A 141 -6.14 -6.47 1.56
N ASP A 142 -4.80 -6.50 1.49
CA ASP A 142 -3.96 -6.41 2.68
C ASP A 142 -3.96 -4.99 3.26
N LEU A 143 -4.18 -3.98 2.42
CA LEU A 143 -4.31 -2.57 2.80
C LEU A 143 -5.44 -1.94 1.96
N LEU A 144 -6.39 -1.33 2.64
CA LEU A 144 -7.46 -0.53 2.03
C LEU A 144 -7.36 0.90 2.57
N VAL A 145 -7.28 1.89 1.68
CA VAL A 145 -7.21 3.30 2.05
C VAL A 145 -8.42 4.05 1.51
N GLY A 146 -9.09 4.80 2.38
CA GLY A 146 -10.23 5.64 2.07
C GLY A 146 -9.97 7.11 2.40
N ALA A 147 -10.37 8.02 1.51
CA ALA A 147 -10.25 9.45 1.73
C ALA A 147 -11.34 10.24 1.02
N ALA A 148 -11.96 11.19 1.72
CA ALA A 148 -12.91 12.11 1.11
C ALA A 148 -12.21 13.03 0.09
N VAL A 149 -12.84 13.20 -1.07
CA VAL A 149 -12.48 14.14 -2.14
C VAL A 149 -13.76 14.88 -2.53
N GLY A 150 -14.04 16.01 -1.88
CA GLY A 150 -15.32 16.67 -2.01
C GLY A 150 -16.42 15.87 -1.30
N LEU A 151 -17.50 15.54 -2.03
CA LEU A 151 -18.60 14.69 -1.54
C LEU A 151 -18.43 13.21 -1.93
N ASP A 152 -17.37 12.88 -2.67
CA ASP A 152 -17.03 11.51 -3.06
C ASP A 152 -15.94 10.95 -2.12
N VAL A 153 -15.83 9.62 -2.02
CA VAL A 153 -14.76 8.96 -1.25
C VAL A 153 -13.88 8.15 -2.18
N ALA A 154 -12.63 8.58 -2.32
CA ALA A 154 -11.63 7.84 -3.07
C ALA A 154 -11.17 6.62 -2.26
N ARG A 155 -11.11 5.48 -2.95
CA ARG A 155 -10.68 4.19 -2.39
C ARG A 155 -9.46 3.66 -3.13
N TYR A 156 -8.51 3.10 -2.38
CA TYR A 156 -7.28 2.49 -2.89
C TYR A 156 -7.08 1.13 -2.23
N ASP A 157 -6.92 0.10 -3.04
CA ASP A 157 -6.75 -1.27 -2.58
C ASP A 157 -5.34 -1.75 -2.94
N GLN A 158 -4.66 -2.36 -1.99
CA GLN A 158 -3.32 -2.90 -2.20
C GLN A 158 -3.22 -4.32 -1.63
N SER A 159 -2.68 -5.22 -2.44
CA SER A 159 -2.45 -6.62 -2.05
C SER A 159 -1.03 -7.06 -2.41
N TRP A 160 -0.47 -7.96 -1.62
CA TRP A 160 0.86 -8.55 -1.77
C TRP A 160 0.78 -10.07 -1.69
N SER A 161 1.44 -10.78 -2.62
CA SER A 161 1.29 -12.24 -2.74
C SER A 161 1.80 -13.05 -1.55
N ASP A 162 2.76 -12.53 -0.80
CA ASP A 162 3.39 -13.20 0.36
C ASP A 162 3.17 -12.42 1.67
N GLY A 163 2.16 -11.53 1.69
CA GLY A 163 1.96 -10.53 2.73
C GLY A 163 2.93 -9.35 2.60
N PRO A 164 2.53 -8.15 3.03
CA PRO A 164 3.38 -6.97 2.94
C PRO A 164 4.48 -6.97 4.00
N ARG A 165 5.61 -6.33 3.69
CA ARG A 165 6.58 -5.88 4.70
C ARG A 165 6.22 -4.46 5.12
N ASP A 166 6.59 -4.07 6.34
CA ASP A 166 6.31 -2.72 6.86
C ASP A 166 6.73 -1.60 5.89
N ARG A 167 7.93 -1.73 5.30
CA ARG A 167 8.43 -0.81 4.25
C ARG A 167 7.49 -0.69 3.06
N ASP A 168 6.93 -1.80 2.60
CA ASP A 168 6.06 -1.83 1.42
C ASP A 168 4.71 -1.18 1.75
N VAL A 169 4.19 -1.37 2.97
CA VAL A 169 2.99 -0.68 3.48
C VAL A 169 3.21 0.82 3.56
N LEU A 170 4.30 1.25 4.20
CA LEU A 170 4.61 2.67 4.38
C LEU A 170 4.81 3.38 3.04
N ARG A 171 5.44 2.71 2.06
CA ARG A 171 5.57 3.24 0.70
C ARG A 171 4.20 3.38 0.01
N ALA A 172 3.35 2.36 0.10
CA ALA A 172 2.01 2.41 -0.48
C ALA A 172 1.16 3.54 0.13
N LEU A 173 1.28 3.75 1.45
CA LEU A 173 0.64 4.87 2.15
C LEU A 173 1.18 6.22 1.66
N ASP A 174 2.50 6.37 1.53
CA ASP A 174 3.11 7.61 1.02
C ASP A 174 2.62 7.96 -0.39
N GLU A 175 2.67 6.99 -1.31
CA GLU A 175 2.22 7.16 -2.70
C GLU A 175 0.71 7.50 -2.77
N THR A 176 -0.10 6.84 -1.94
CA THR A 176 -1.54 7.07 -1.87
C THR A 176 -1.87 8.46 -1.32
N LEU A 177 -1.16 8.92 -0.29
CA LEU A 177 -1.34 10.27 0.26
C LEU A 177 -1.01 11.36 -0.77
N ILE A 178 0.00 11.15 -1.62
CA ILE A 178 0.35 12.06 -2.71
C ILE A 178 -0.82 12.15 -3.71
N ASP A 179 -1.32 11.02 -4.18
CA ASP A 179 -2.42 10.99 -5.16
C ASP A 179 -3.73 11.60 -4.59
N ILE A 180 -4.04 11.35 -3.30
CA ILE A 180 -5.16 12.00 -2.61
C ILE A 180 -5.00 13.53 -2.60
N GLU A 181 -3.81 14.04 -2.27
CA GLU A 181 -3.55 15.49 -2.26
C GLU A 181 -3.73 16.09 -3.66
N GLU A 182 -3.24 15.42 -4.70
CA GLU A 182 -3.39 15.85 -6.08
C GLU A 182 -4.87 15.88 -6.51
N ARG A 183 -5.66 14.87 -6.13
CA ARG A 183 -7.11 14.81 -6.41
C ARG A 183 -7.87 15.91 -5.68
N ARG A 184 -7.66 16.08 -4.38
CA ARG A 184 -8.27 17.18 -3.60
C ARG A 184 -7.90 18.55 -4.17
N SER A 185 -6.64 18.74 -4.56
CA SER A 185 -6.18 19.99 -5.19
C SER A 185 -6.82 20.22 -6.55
N SER A 186 -7.11 19.16 -7.30
CA SER A 186 -7.77 19.25 -8.60
C SER A 186 -9.27 19.52 -8.46
N ASP A 187 -9.95 18.86 -7.53
CA ASP A 187 -11.36 19.10 -7.20
C ASP A 187 -11.60 20.54 -6.74
N ARG A 188 -10.80 21.04 -5.79
CA ARG A 188 -10.86 22.45 -5.35
C ARG A 188 -10.64 23.46 -6.48
N ARG A 189 -9.91 23.08 -7.54
CA ARG A 189 -9.70 23.91 -8.73
C ARG A 189 -10.83 23.81 -9.74
N GLN A 190 -11.64 22.75 -9.71
CA GLN A 190 -12.78 22.53 -10.59
C GLN A 190 -14.06 22.18 -9.80
N PRO A 191 -14.57 23.09 -8.94
CA PRO A 191 -15.79 22.82 -8.20
C PRO A 191 -16.97 22.70 -9.17
N GLY A 192 -17.47 21.48 -9.42
CA GLY A 192 -18.79 21.25 -10.02
C GLY A 192 -18.89 20.67 -11.43
N LEU A 193 -17.96 19.82 -11.90
CA LEU A 193 -18.18 19.04 -13.13
C LEU A 193 -18.70 17.60 -12.90
N SER A 194 -18.76 17.09 -11.66
CA SER A 194 -19.21 15.71 -11.36
C SER A 194 -20.73 15.53 -11.16
N GLY A 195 -21.52 16.61 -11.08
CA GLY A 195 -22.95 16.52 -10.72
C GLY A 195 -23.95 16.51 -11.89
N LYS A 196 -23.71 15.75 -12.97
CA LYS A 196 -24.71 15.61 -14.05
C LYS A 196 -24.62 14.26 -14.77
N ARG A 197 -25.34 13.27 -14.27
CA ARG A 197 -25.92 12.19 -15.10
C ARG A 197 -27.31 11.84 -14.61
#